data_AF-A0A6G9XYF5-F1
#
_entry.id   AF-A0A6G9XYF5-F1
#
_cell.length_a   1.000
_cell.length_b   1.000
_cell.length_c   1.000
_cell.angle_alpha   90.00
_cell.angle_beta   90.00
_cell.angle_gamma   90.00
#
_symmetry.space_group_name_H-M   'P 1'
#
loop_
_entity.id
_entity.type
_entity.pdbx_description
1 polymer ?
#
loop_
_entity_poly.entity_id
_entity_poly.type
_entity_poly.pdbx_seq_one_letter_code
_entity_poly.pdbx_strand_id
1 'polypeptide(L)' 'MCSATSRYLLRDLGSSAVNDYGDLHREFHEIVLIDKKERSVLLTVLSDD' A
#
# COMPACT_ATOMS: atom_id res chain seq x y z
N MET A 1 -18.03 -9.61 -2.83
CA MET A 1 -16.69 -9.03 -2.64
C MET A 1 -15.91 -9.25 -3.92
N CYS A 2 -15.52 -8.20 -4.66
CA CYS A 2 -14.59 -8.36 -5.77
C CYS A 2 -13.25 -8.85 -5.22
N SER A 3 -12.75 -9.96 -5.76
CA SER A 3 -11.45 -10.53 -5.40
C SER A 3 -10.39 -9.91 -6.30
N ALA A 4 -9.30 -9.40 -5.73
CA ALA A 4 -8.19 -8.88 -6.52
C ALA A 4 -7.61 -9.99 -7.40
N THR A 5 -7.46 -9.72 -8.70
CA THR A 5 -6.84 -10.65 -9.64
C THR A 5 -5.34 -10.79 -9.42
N SER A 6 -4.71 -9.80 -8.78
CA SER A 6 -3.29 -9.83 -8.40
C SER A 6 -3.06 -8.93 -7.19
N ARG A 7 -2.09 -9.31 -6.34
CA ARG A 7 -1.67 -8.57 -5.15
C ARG A 7 -0.15 -8.42 -5.16
N TYR A 8 0.32 -7.20 -4.93
CA TYR A 8 1.73 -6.87 -4.83
C TYR A 8 2.00 -6.17 -3.51
N LEU A 9 2.97 -6.67 -2.75
CA LEU A 9 3.56 -5.92 -1.64
C LEU A 9 4.64 -5.02 -2.26
N LEU A 10 4.56 -3.71 -2.01
CA LEU A 10 5.62 -2.82 -2.46
C LEU A 10 6.86 -3.02 -1.59
N ARG A 11 8.02 -2.78 -2.19
CA ARG A 11 9.30 -2.86 -1.48
C ARG A 11 9.39 -1.75 -0.44
N ASP A 12 10.12 -2.02 0.63
CA ASP A 12 10.54 -0.97 1.56
C ASP A 12 11.31 0.13 0.80
N LEU A 13 10.85 1.37 0.97
CA LEU A 13 11.43 2.56 0.35
C LEU A 13 12.69 3.05 1.09
N GLY A 14 12.96 2.50 2.28
CA GLY A 14 14.11 2.80 3.12
C GLY A 14 13.92 4.03 4.01
N SER A 15 14.96 4.34 4.79
CA SER A 15 14.93 5.39 5.83
C SER A 15 14.80 6.82 5.30
N SER A 16 14.89 7.03 4.00
CA SER A 16 14.64 8.34 3.36
C SER A 16 13.19 8.54 2.94
N ALA A 17 12.33 7.51 3.09
CA ALA A 17 10.91 7.64 2.82
C ALA A 17 10.27 8.57 3.85
N VAL A 18 9.54 9.57 3.35
CA VAL A 18 8.83 10.55 4.18
C VAL A 18 7.35 10.35 3.93
N ASN A 19 6.56 10.22 5.00
CA ASN A 19 5.11 10.30 4.91
C ASN A 19 4.67 11.75 5.21
N ASP A 20 3.53 12.16 4.66
CA ASP A 20 2.97 13.49 4.90
C ASP A 20 2.30 13.63 6.29
N TYR A 21 2.18 12.50 7.03
CA TYR A 21 1.67 12.45 8.41
C TYR A 21 2.75 12.79 9.46
N GLY A 22 3.99 13.06 9.04
CA GLY A 22 5.11 13.31 9.93
C GLY A 22 5.62 12.05 10.64
N ASP A 23 6.46 12.25 11.65
CA ASP A 23 7.08 11.18 12.45
C ASP A 23 6.09 10.35 13.32
N LEU A 24 4.78 10.54 13.13
CA LEU A 24 3.73 9.90 13.92
C LEU A 24 3.69 8.38 13.72
N HIS A 25 3.80 7.94 12.46
CA HIS A 25 3.84 6.51 12.11
C HIS A 25 5.11 6.23 11.33
N ARG A 26 6.07 5.57 11.97
CA ARG A 26 7.37 5.25 11.36
C ARG A 26 7.38 3.93 10.60
N GLU A 27 6.37 3.09 10.85
CA GLU A 27 6.21 1.81 10.18
C GLU A 27 4.90 1.82 9.38
N PHE A 28 5.02 1.54 8.08
CA PHE A 28 3.88 1.41 7.18
C PHE A 28 4.13 0.33 6.14
N HIS A 29 3.05 -0.31 5.70
CA HIS A 29 3.08 -1.35 4.67
C HIS A 29 2.17 -0.96 3.51
N GLU A 30 2.69 -1.05 2.29
CA GLU A 30 1.95 -0.69 1.08
C GLU A 30 1.62 -1.92 0.23
N ILE A 31 0.32 -2.12 -0.02
CA ILE A 31 -0.20 -3.22 -0.82
C ILE A 31 -0.94 -2.67 -2.02
N VAL A 32 -0.57 -3.12 -3.21
CA VAL A 32 -1.29 -2.83 -4.46
C VAL A 32 -2.15 -4.02 -4.84
N LEU A 33 -3.44 -3.76 -5.00
CA LEU A 33 -4.42 -4.72 -5.52
C LEU A 33 -4.83 -4.31 -6.93
N ILE A 34 -4.78 -5.26 -7.86
CA ILE A 34 -5.21 -5.06 -9.24
C ILE A 34 -6.41 -5.97 -9.50
N ASP A 35 -7.51 -5.37 -9.95
CA ASP A 35 -8.64 -6.08 -10.55
C ASP A 35 -8.65 -5.82 -12.06
N LYS A 36 -8.14 -6.78 -12.82
CA LYS A 36 -8.09 -6.68 -14.29
C LYS A 36 -9.48 -6.73 -14.93
N LYS A 37 -10.46 -7.36 -14.28
CA LYS A 37 -11.81 -7.51 -14.81
C LYS A 37 -12.54 -6.17 -14.73
N GLU A 38 -12.49 -5.54 -13.57
CA GLU A 38 -13.12 -4.24 -13.31
C GLU A 38 -12.21 -3.05 -13.72
N ARG A 39 -11.00 -3.33 -14.24
CA ARG A 39 -9.98 -2.35 -14.65
C ARG A 39 -9.67 -1.33 -13.55
N SER A 40 -9.58 -1.80 -12.32
CA SER A 40 -9.32 -0.96 -11.15
C SER A 40 -8.00 -1.32 -10.46
N VAL A 41 -7.41 -0.30 -9.83
CA VAL A 41 -6.20 -0.43 -9.01
C VAL A 41 -6.49 0.23 -7.67
N LEU A 42 -6.12 -0.46 -6.59
CA LEU A 42 -6.25 0.04 -5.23
C LEU A 42 -4.89 -0.03 -4.54
N LEU A 43 -4.43 1.10 -4.00
CA LEU A 43 -3.31 1.17 -3.07
C LEU A 43 -3.86 1.19 -1.65
N THR A 44 -3.40 0.25 -0.82
CA THR A 44 -3.72 0.19 0.60
C THR A 44 -2.44 0.45 1.39
N VAL A 45 -2.46 1.49 2.23
CA VAL A 45 -1.37 1.83 3.14
C VAL A 45 -1.85 1.49 4.55
N LEU A 46 -1.11 0.63 5.24
CA LEU A 46 -1.39 0.20 6.61
C LEU A 46 -0.30 0.78 7.52
N SER A 47 -0.66 1.62 8.49
CA SER A 47 0.21 2.06 9.59
C SER A 47 -0.02 1.21 10.84
N ASP A 48 0.96 1.12 11.74
CA ASP A 48 0.88 0.34 12.99
C ASP A 48 0.08 1.03 14.13
N ASP A 49 -0.77 2.01 13.81
CA ASP A 49 -1.68 2.69 14.77
C ASP A 49 -3.10 2.79 14.20
#